data_AF-A0A3P9CHW6-F1
#
_entry.id   AF-A0A3P9CHW6-F1
#
_cell.length_a   1.000
_cell.length_b   1.000
_cell.length_c   1.000
_cell.angle_alpha   90.00
_cell.angle_beta   90.00
_cell.angle_gamma   90.00
#
_symmetry.space_group_name_H-M   'P 1'
#
loop_
_entity.id
_entity.type
_entity.pdbx_description
1 polymer ?
#
loop_
_entity_poly.entity_id
_entity_poly.type
_entity_poly.pdbx_seq_one_letter_code
_entity_poly.pdbx_strand_id
1 'polypeptide(L)'
;MSLTVFLLCTFIGSLLMLRAGAITAAARPNLGHVMEERFRLLLPLDQASGDIRDQVERLQTSLHCCGLFGYKDWENSIPDSCLCKQDVEECQTVSYTNFLLNLFWQKKSVFTQPCFPIISSRVVRNANITLGVIFGLFVLTLFGMVLSSLLIYQMYNTSIRLNCQWMDQPPAYELLDDTPEKTPSASNPPHNFQL
;
A
#
# COMPACT_ATOMS: atom_id res chain seq x y z
N MET A 1 13.83 -3.18 -22.98
CA MET A 1 12.58 -2.40 -22.77
C MET A 1 11.81 -2.83 -21.53
N SER A 2 11.59 -4.14 -21.26
CA SER A 2 10.86 -4.61 -20.08
C SER A 2 11.46 -4.15 -18.72
N LEU A 3 12.78 -4.25 -18.53
CA LEU A 3 13.47 -3.79 -17.30
C LEU A 3 13.36 -2.29 -17.04
N THR A 4 13.37 -1.46 -18.10
CA THR A 4 13.22 0.00 -17.98
C THR A 4 11.83 0.38 -17.51
N VAL A 5 10.79 -0.27 -18.04
CA VAL A 5 9.40 -0.06 -17.61
C VAL A 5 9.23 -0.50 -16.15
N PHE A 6 9.81 -1.64 -15.77
CA PHE A 6 9.80 -2.10 -14.38
C PHE A 6 10.41 -1.09 -13.41
N LEU A 7 11.56 -0.50 -13.75
CA LEU A 7 12.20 0.54 -12.92
C LEU A 7 11.33 1.78 -12.77
N LEU A 8 10.70 2.25 -13.86
CA LEU A 8 9.81 3.42 -13.80
C LEU A 8 8.58 3.14 -12.94
N CYS A 9 7.93 1.98 -13.13
CA CYS A 9 6.75 1.60 -12.35
C CYS A 9 7.07 1.43 -10.85
N THR A 10 8.20 0.78 -10.52
CA THR A 10 8.64 0.59 -9.13
C THR A 10 9.01 1.91 -8.46
N PHE A 11 9.70 2.80 -9.18
CA PHE A 11 10.01 4.13 -8.68
C PHE A 11 8.75 4.93 -8.37
N ILE A 12 7.81 5.02 -9.31
CA ILE A 12 6.52 5.71 -9.11
C ILE A 12 5.76 5.08 -7.94
N GLY A 13 5.66 3.75 -7.90
CA GLY A 13 5.00 3.02 -6.83
C GLY A 13 5.62 3.31 -5.45
N SER A 14 6.95 3.35 -5.36
CA SER A 14 7.67 3.67 -4.12
C SER A 14 7.37 5.08 -3.62
N LEU A 15 7.26 6.07 -4.52
CA LEU A 15 6.90 7.44 -4.17
C LEU A 15 5.47 7.53 -3.63
N LEU A 16 4.53 6.80 -4.25
CA LEU A 16 3.14 6.72 -3.77
C LEU A 16 3.05 6.07 -2.39
N MET A 17 3.76 4.95 -2.18
CA MET A 17 3.84 4.26 -0.90
C MET A 17 4.45 5.15 0.18
N LEU A 18 5.51 5.90 -0.14
CA LEU A 18 6.16 6.83 0.79
C LEU A 18 5.22 7.95 1.21
N ARG A 19 4.47 8.54 0.27
CA ARG A 19 3.47 9.58 0.56
C ARG A 19 2.36 9.05 1.46
N ALA A 20 1.75 7.92 1.09
CA ALA A 20 0.67 7.30 1.87
C ALA A 20 1.14 6.87 3.27
N GLY A 21 2.35 6.29 3.34
CA GLY A 21 3.00 5.90 4.58
C GLY A 21 3.26 7.09 5.50
N ALA A 22 3.78 8.20 4.96
CA ALA A 22 4.05 9.42 5.72
C ALA A 22 2.75 10.04 6.30
N ILE A 23 1.68 10.12 5.50
CA ILE A 23 0.38 10.63 5.96
C ILE A 23 -0.16 9.75 7.10
N THR A 24 -0.10 8.43 6.92
CA THR A 24 -0.61 7.47 7.91
C THR A 24 0.22 7.51 9.20
N ALA A 25 1.55 7.63 9.09
CA ALA A 25 2.45 7.78 10.22
C ALA A 25 2.24 9.10 10.97
N ALA A 26 1.99 10.21 10.27
CA ALA A 26 1.69 11.51 10.88
C ALA A 26 0.32 11.55 11.56
N ALA A 27 -0.67 10.78 11.05
CA ALA A 27 -2.00 10.68 11.64
C ALA A 27 -2.06 9.76 12.87
N ARG A 28 -1.12 8.80 13.02
CA ARG A 28 -1.03 7.86 14.15
C ARG A 28 -1.23 8.49 15.53
N PRO A 29 -0.49 9.54 15.94
CA PRO A 29 -0.61 10.10 17.29
C PRO A 29 -2.00 10.69 17.55
N ASN A 30 -2.67 11.21 16.52
CA ASN A 30 -3.98 11.83 16.63
C ASN A 30 -5.14 10.84 16.43
N LEU A 31 -4.85 9.61 15.99
CA LEU A 31 -5.87 8.64 15.58
C LEU A 31 -6.87 8.32 16.70
N GLY A 32 -6.38 8.10 17.93
CA GLY A 32 -7.25 7.80 19.07
C GLY A 32 -8.22 8.94 19.38
N HIS A 33 -7.72 10.18 19.42
CA HIS A 33 -8.52 11.37 19.69
C HIS A 33 -9.55 11.63 18.58
N VAL A 34 -9.12 11.57 17.32
CA VAL A 34 -10.02 11.77 16.17
C VAL A 34 -11.10 10.69 16.14
N MET A 35 -10.76 9.43 16.43
CA MET A 35 -11.76 8.38 16.58
C MET A 35 -12.73 8.70 17.70
N GLU A 36 -12.24 9.07 18.89
CA GLU A 36 -13.11 9.40 20.02
C GLU A 36 -14.10 10.52 19.69
N GLU A 37 -13.62 11.62 19.10
CA GLU A 37 -14.47 12.74 18.67
C GLU A 37 -15.54 12.28 17.67
N ARG A 38 -15.16 11.50 16.66
CA ARG A 38 -16.10 10.99 15.65
C ARG A 38 -17.15 10.08 16.25
N PHE A 39 -16.78 9.24 17.20
CA PHE A 39 -17.71 8.35 17.89
C PHE A 39 -18.63 9.13 18.82
N ARG A 40 -18.15 10.18 19.49
CA ARG A 40 -18.99 11.04 20.33
C ARG A 40 -20.07 11.80 19.54
N LEU A 41 -19.81 12.14 18.28
CA LEU A 41 -20.82 12.76 17.40
C LEU A 41 -22.00 11.83 17.07
N LEU A 42 -21.89 10.52 17.36
CA LEU A 42 -22.96 9.55 17.16
C LEU A 42 -23.88 9.41 18.38
N LEU A 43 -23.57 10.08 19.48
CA LEU A 43 -24.36 10.03 20.70
C LEU A 43 -25.47 11.11 20.69
N PRO A 44 -26.63 10.82 21.31
CA PRO A 44 -27.00 9.54 21.91
C PRO A 44 -27.44 8.52 20.84
N LEU A 45 -27.18 7.23 21.09
CA LEU A 45 -27.35 6.16 20.10
C LEU A 45 -28.81 5.81 19.80
N ASP A 46 -29.71 6.10 20.72
CA ASP A 46 -31.15 5.88 20.55
C ASP A 46 -31.77 6.84 19.52
N GLN A 47 -31.21 8.05 19.40
CA GLN A 47 -31.62 9.09 18.46
C GLN A 47 -30.82 9.07 17.14
N ALA A 48 -29.77 8.23 17.05
CA ALA A 48 -28.99 8.10 15.84
C ALA A 48 -29.82 7.53 14.67
N SER A 49 -29.40 7.82 13.44
CA SER A 49 -30.03 7.26 12.24
C SER A 49 -30.03 5.73 12.26
N GLY A 50 -31.04 5.10 11.67
CA GLY A 50 -31.20 3.63 11.67
C GLY A 50 -29.95 2.86 11.19
N ASP A 51 -29.23 3.37 10.19
CA ASP A 51 -27.99 2.74 9.70
C ASP A 51 -26.88 2.72 10.75
N ILE A 52 -26.63 3.83 11.44
CA ILE A 52 -25.65 3.92 12.53
C ILE A 52 -26.06 2.98 13.68
N ARG A 53 -27.35 2.98 14.02
CA ARG A 53 -27.87 2.10 15.07
C ARG A 53 -27.62 0.63 14.72
N ASP A 54 -27.98 0.20 13.52
CA ASP A 54 -27.78 -1.17 13.04
C ASP A 54 -26.29 -1.57 13.05
N GLN A 55 -25.40 -0.66 12.66
CA GLN A 55 -23.96 -0.91 12.69
C GLN A 55 -23.44 -1.09 14.12
N VAL A 56 -23.87 -0.24 15.07
CA VAL A 56 -23.47 -0.36 16.48
C VAL A 56 -24.03 -1.65 17.08
N GLU A 57 -25.28 -2.00 16.81
CA GLU A 57 -25.88 -3.25 17.30
C GLU A 57 -25.17 -4.51 16.79
N ARG A 58 -24.74 -4.52 15.53
CA ARG A 58 -23.90 -5.59 14.96
C ARG A 58 -22.55 -5.68 15.66
N LEU A 59 -21.92 -4.53 15.94
CA LEU A 59 -20.66 -4.47 16.67
C LEU A 59 -20.83 -5.00 18.11
N GLN A 60 -21.87 -4.59 18.82
CA GLN A 60 -22.19 -5.07 20.18
C GLN A 60 -22.32 -6.60 20.20
N THR A 61 -23.06 -7.17 19.26
CA THR A 61 -23.24 -8.62 19.13
C THR A 61 -21.92 -9.34 18.81
N SER A 62 -21.11 -8.79 17.91
CA SER A 62 -19.85 -9.41 17.49
C SER A 62 -18.74 -9.27 18.54
N LEU A 63 -18.76 -8.21 19.33
CA LEU A 63 -17.68 -7.83 20.25
C LEU A 63 -18.02 -8.05 21.72
N HIS A 64 -19.26 -8.45 22.03
CA HIS A 64 -19.74 -8.63 23.40
C HIS A 64 -19.53 -7.37 24.25
N CYS A 65 -19.93 -6.23 23.71
CA CYS A 65 -19.82 -4.92 24.34
C CYS A 65 -21.16 -4.18 24.30
N CYS A 66 -21.30 -3.12 25.10
CA CYS A 66 -22.51 -2.31 25.10
C CYS A 66 -22.22 -0.80 25.12
N GLY A 67 -22.81 -0.10 24.16
CA GLY A 67 -22.59 1.31 23.87
C GLY A 67 -21.19 1.56 23.31
N LEU A 68 -20.97 2.78 22.82
CA LEU A 68 -19.64 3.21 22.38
C LEU A 68 -18.73 3.44 23.58
N PHE A 69 -19.21 4.18 24.57
CA PHE A 69 -18.56 4.53 25.82
C PHE A 69 -19.28 3.95 27.04
N GLY A 70 -20.45 3.33 26.85
CA GLY A 70 -21.11 2.47 27.83
C GLY A 70 -22.61 2.35 27.59
N TYR A 71 -23.30 1.51 28.37
CA TYR A 71 -24.74 1.25 28.17
C TYR A 71 -25.63 2.50 28.23
N LYS A 72 -25.18 3.57 28.90
CA LYS A 72 -25.92 4.85 29.03
C LYS A 72 -25.99 5.64 27.72
N ASP A 73 -25.17 5.29 26.73
CA ASP A 73 -25.22 5.89 25.39
C ASP A 73 -26.56 5.65 24.69
N TRP A 74 -27.28 4.61 25.12
CA TRP A 74 -28.62 4.27 24.65
C TRP A 74 -29.74 4.98 25.42
N GLU A 75 -29.39 5.81 26.42
CA GLU A 75 -30.33 6.52 27.29
C GLU A 75 -31.55 5.67 27.70
N ASN A 76 -32.70 6.08 27.14
CA ASN A 76 -34.06 5.59 27.11
C ASN A 76 -34.36 4.33 26.31
N SER A 77 -33.41 3.64 25.68
CA SER A 77 -33.73 2.53 24.77
C SER A 77 -32.56 1.55 24.55
N ILE A 78 -32.24 0.75 25.57
CA ILE A 78 -31.19 -0.28 25.46
C ILE A 78 -31.66 -1.43 24.54
N PRO A 79 -30.96 -1.68 23.41
CA PRO A 79 -31.30 -2.72 22.44
C PRO A 79 -30.92 -4.13 22.93
N ASP A 80 -31.48 -5.15 22.29
CA ASP A 80 -31.24 -6.55 22.67
C ASP A 80 -29.81 -7.01 22.36
N SER A 81 -29.13 -6.36 21.40
CA SER A 81 -27.72 -6.62 21.07
C SER A 81 -26.74 -6.30 22.20
N CYS A 82 -27.18 -5.54 23.21
CA CYS A 82 -26.42 -5.21 24.42
C CYS A 82 -26.65 -6.24 25.55
N LEU A 83 -27.64 -7.12 25.42
CA LEU A 83 -27.99 -8.10 26.45
C LEU A 83 -26.99 -9.24 26.52
N CYS A 84 -26.75 -9.70 27.74
CA CYS A 84 -25.83 -10.80 28.00
C CYS A 84 -26.41 -11.76 29.05
N LYS A 85 -26.00 -13.04 28.99
CA LYS A 85 -26.45 -14.06 29.93
C LYS A 85 -25.68 -13.90 31.26
N GLN A 86 -26.41 -13.97 32.37
CA GLN A 86 -25.91 -13.65 33.70
C GLN A 86 -24.76 -14.56 34.18
N ASP A 87 -24.57 -15.70 33.53
CA ASP A 87 -23.50 -16.67 33.81
C ASP A 87 -22.14 -16.29 33.20
N VAL A 88 -22.04 -15.11 32.57
CA VAL A 88 -20.80 -14.58 31.98
C VAL A 88 -20.26 -13.47 32.88
N GLU A 89 -18.98 -13.56 33.29
CA GLU A 89 -18.32 -12.61 34.21
C GLU A 89 -18.34 -11.14 33.72
N GLU A 90 -18.62 -10.91 32.44
CA GLU A 90 -18.60 -9.59 31.79
C GLU A 90 -19.95 -8.85 31.84
N CYS A 91 -20.95 -9.43 32.52
CA CYS A 91 -22.31 -8.90 32.61
C CYS A 91 -22.56 -8.07 33.88
N GLN A 92 -23.26 -6.95 33.72
CA GLN A 92 -23.80 -6.16 34.83
C GLN A 92 -25.32 -6.04 34.72
N THR A 93 -26.02 -6.17 35.85
CA THR A 93 -27.46 -5.93 35.90
C THR A 93 -27.72 -4.44 36.11
N VAL A 94 -28.37 -3.81 35.13
CA VAL A 94 -28.74 -2.39 35.18
C VAL A 94 -30.25 -2.25 35.38
N SER A 95 -30.61 -1.29 36.23
CA SER A 95 -32.00 -0.83 36.35
C SER A 95 -32.24 0.23 35.28
N TYR A 96 -33.29 0.07 34.50
CA TYR A 96 -33.59 0.97 33.40
C TYR A 96 -35.10 1.23 33.30
N THR A 97 -35.45 2.46 32.93
CA THR A 97 -36.81 2.96 32.78
C THR A 97 -37.23 2.91 31.32
N ASN A 98 -38.13 2.00 30.99
CA ASN A 98 -38.74 2.00 29.65
C ASN A 98 -39.90 3.01 29.63
N PHE A 99 -39.78 4.05 28.80
CA PHE A 99 -40.82 5.09 28.66
C PHE A 99 -42.18 4.51 28.25
N LEU A 100 -42.20 3.42 27.47
CA LEU A 100 -43.45 2.78 27.02
C LEU A 100 -44.21 2.05 28.14
N LEU A 101 -43.54 1.66 29.23
CA LEU A 101 -44.15 0.83 30.28
C LEU A 101 -44.56 1.61 31.54
N ASN A 102 -44.16 2.88 31.70
CA ASN A 102 -44.55 3.87 32.71
C ASN A 102 -44.83 3.43 34.17
N LEU A 103 -44.52 2.18 34.58
CA LEU A 103 -44.92 1.64 35.88
C LEU A 103 -43.97 0.60 36.49
N PHE A 104 -42.97 0.08 35.76
CA PHE A 104 -42.05 -0.93 36.30
C PHE A 104 -40.58 -0.69 35.93
N TRP A 105 -39.74 -0.56 36.94
CA TRP A 105 -38.28 -0.66 36.81
C TRP A 105 -37.92 -2.04 36.27
N GLN A 106 -37.40 -2.10 35.04
CA GLN A 106 -36.95 -3.36 34.45
C GLN A 106 -35.46 -3.54 34.74
N LYS A 107 -35.09 -4.75 35.15
CA LYS A 107 -33.69 -5.16 35.31
C LYS A 107 -33.27 -5.89 34.06
N LYS A 108 -32.26 -5.36 33.35
CA LYS A 108 -31.63 -6.03 32.20
C LYS A 108 -30.18 -6.33 32.54
N SER A 109 -29.70 -7.51 32.15
CA SER A 109 -28.28 -7.87 32.21
C SER A 109 -27.61 -7.44 30.91
N VAL A 110 -26.64 -6.54 30.99
CA VAL A 110 -25.97 -5.93 29.84
C VAL A 110 -24.46 -6.12 29.91
N PHE A 111 -23.79 -6.11 28.76
CA PHE A 111 -22.32 -6.12 28.73
C PHE A 111 -21.77 -4.90 29.46
N THR A 112 -20.80 -5.14 30.35
CA THR A 112 -20.14 -4.09 31.14
C THR A 112 -19.14 -3.31 30.31
N GLN A 113 -18.52 -3.99 29.33
CA GLN A 113 -17.44 -3.41 28.54
C GLN A 113 -17.99 -2.51 27.41
N PRO A 114 -17.45 -1.28 27.24
CA PRO A 114 -17.81 -0.41 26.12
C PRO A 114 -17.10 -0.82 24.82
N CYS A 115 -17.72 -0.51 23.67
CA CYS A 115 -17.20 -0.94 22.36
C CYS A 115 -15.99 -0.12 21.87
N PHE A 116 -15.90 1.17 22.20
CA PHE A 116 -14.84 2.06 21.74
C PHE A 116 -13.41 1.56 22.04
N PRO A 117 -13.03 1.13 23.26
CA PRO A 117 -11.68 0.61 23.52
C PRO A 117 -11.38 -0.68 22.73
N ILE A 118 -12.38 -1.52 22.48
CA ILE A 118 -12.22 -2.75 21.67
C ILE A 118 -11.97 -2.39 20.21
N ILE A 119 -12.74 -1.44 19.67
CA ILE A 119 -12.64 -1.01 18.27
C ILE A 119 -11.32 -0.25 18.05
N SER A 120 -11.02 0.73 18.89
CA SER A 120 -9.79 1.54 18.78
C SER A 120 -8.53 0.68 18.88
N SER A 121 -8.46 -0.27 19.83
CA SER A 121 -7.31 -1.18 19.94
C SER A 121 -7.16 -2.09 18.71
N ARG A 122 -8.27 -2.55 18.11
CA ARG A 122 -8.25 -3.30 16.83
C ARG A 122 -7.75 -2.43 15.68
N VAL A 123 -8.23 -1.19 15.56
CA VAL A 123 -7.81 -0.27 14.50
C VAL A 123 -6.34 0.09 14.62
N VAL A 124 -5.86 0.43 15.82
CA VAL A 124 -4.44 0.75 16.07
C VAL A 124 -3.55 -0.45 15.75
N ARG A 125 -3.93 -1.66 16.17
CA ARG A 125 -3.18 -2.87 15.87
C ARG A 125 -3.13 -3.15 14.36
N ASN A 126 -4.25 -3.03 13.67
CA ASN A 126 -4.30 -3.24 12.22
C ASN A 126 -3.45 -2.18 11.49
N ALA A 127 -3.50 -0.92 11.93
CA ALA A 127 -2.63 0.13 11.41
C ALA A 127 -1.15 -0.15 11.66
N ASN A 128 -0.79 -0.76 12.80
CA ASN A 128 0.57 -1.24 13.10
C ASN A 128 1.04 -2.30 12.10
N ILE A 129 0.21 -3.31 11.86
CA ILE A 129 0.49 -4.38 10.91
C ILE A 129 0.64 -3.82 9.49
N THR A 130 -0.30 -2.99 9.03
CA THR A 130 -0.27 -2.40 7.70
C THR A 130 0.96 -1.53 7.46
N LEU A 131 1.38 -0.70 8.43
CA LEU A 131 2.63 0.07 8.28
C LEU A 131 3.85 -0.84 8.18
N GLY A 132 3.89 -1.93 8.94
CA GLY A 132 4.95 -2.93 8.84
C GLY A 132 5.03 -3.57 7.46
N VAL A 133 3.87 -3.94 6.89
CA VAL A 133 3.78 -4.51 5.53
C VAL A 133 4.27 -3.50 4.48
N ILE A 134 3.80 -2.24 4.55
CA ILE A 134 4.23 -1.18 3.62
C ILE A 134 5.74 -0.97 3.70
N PHE A 135 6.30 -0.93 4.90
CA PHE A 135 7.74 -0.79 5.09
C PHE A 135 8.52 -1.98 4.52
N GLY A 136 8.07 -3.20 4.76
CA GLY A 136 8.67 -4.41 4.19
C GLY A 136 8.65 -4.40 2.65
N LEU A 137 7.51 -4.04 2.06
CA LEU A 137 7.38 -3.89 0.60
C LEU A 137 8.30 -2.80 0.07
N PHE A 138 8.43 -1.68 0.77
CA PHE A 138 9.35 -0.61 0.39
C PHE A 138 10.80 -1.13 0.32
N VAL A 139 11.25 -1.84 1.35
CA VAL A 139 12.59 -2.46 1.36
C VAL A 139 12.77 -3.44 0.19
N LEU A 140 11.78 -4.31 -0.09
CA LEU A 140 11.81 -5.23 -1.23
C LEU A 140 11.89 -4.50 -2.57
N THR A 141 11.19 -3.37 -2.72
CA THR A 141 11.28 -2.55 -3.95
C THR A 141 12.67 -1.94 -4.12
N LEU A 142 13.35 -1.52 -3.05
CA LEU A 142 14.73 -1.05 -3.12
C LEU A 142 15.67 -2.16 -3.61
N PHE A 143 15.54 -3.37 -3.07
CA PHE A 143 16.31 -4.52 -3.56
C PHE A 143 16.03 -4.82 -5.03
N GLY A 144 14.76 -4.81 -5.45
CA GLY A 144 14.35 -5.01 -6.85
C GLY A 144 14.94 -3.96 -7.80
N MET A 145 14.97 -2.68 -7.38
CA MET A 145 15.58 -1.60 -8.15
C MET A 145 17.10 -1.77 -8.28
N VAL A 146 17.80 -2.12 -7.19
CA VAL A 146 19.25 -2.38 -7.20
C VAL A 146 19.59 -3.55 -8.12
N LEU A 147 18.92 -4.70 -7.96
CA LEU A 147 19.16 -5.88 -8.79
C LEU A 147 18.87 -5.62 -10.27
N SER A 148 17.77 -4.92 -10.57
CA SER A 148 17.43 -4.56 -11.96
C SER A 148 18.48 -3.64 -12.58
N SER A 149 18.98 -2.66 -11.81
CA SER A 149 20.03 -1.74 -12.26
C SER A 149 21.34 -2.49 -12.55
N LEU A 150 21.72 -3.44 -11.69
CA LEU A 150 22.89 -4.29 -11.89
C LEU A 150 22.76 -5.15 -13.15
N LEU A 151 21.58 -5.76 -13.39
CA LEU A 151 21.34 -6.56 -14.60
C LEU A 151 21.41 -5.71 -15.88
N ILE A 152 20.83 -4.51 -15.88
CA ILE A 152 20.93 -3.59 -17.03
C ILE A 152 22.39 -3.21 -17.27
N TYR A 153 23.14 -2.88 -16.23
CA TYR A 153 24.56 -2.55 -16.34
C TYR A 153 25.38 -3.72 -16.90
N GLN A 154 25.15 -4.94 -16.41
CA GLN A 154 25.83 -6.14 -16.90
C GLN A 154 25.51 -6.42 -18.37
N MET A 155 24.23 -6.33 -18.77
CA MET A 155 23.83 -6.51 -20.16
C MET A 155 24.46 -5.45 -21.07
N TYR A 156 24.45 -4.18 -20.65
CA TYR A 156 25.03 -3.08 -21.41
C TYR A 156 26.55 -3.26 -21.57
N ASN A 157 27.28 -3.52 -20.49
CA ASN A 157 28.72 -3.74 -20.52
C ASN A 157 29.10 -4.98 -21.35
N THR A 158 28.35 -6.08 -21.22
CA THR A 158 28.56 -7.30 -22.04
C THR A 158 28.29 -7.03 -23.51
N SER A 159 27.25 -6.26 -23.84
CA SER A 159 26.95 -5.88 -25.22
C SER A 159 28.05 -5.00 -25.82
N ILE A 160 28.61 -4.05 -25.05
CA ILE A 160 29.75 -3.23 -25.48
C ILE A 160 30.99 -4.11 -25.69
N ARG A 161 31.29 -5.03 -24.77
CA ARG A 161 32.42 -5.97 -24.89
C ARG A 161 32.34 -6.79 -26.18
N LEU A 162 31.15 -7.31 -26.49
CA LEU A 162 30.91 -8.02 -27.75
C LEU A 162 31.07 -7.10 -28.97
N ASN A 163 30.52 -5.87 -28.91
CA ASN A 163 30.56 -4.92 -30.02
C ASN A 163 31.99 -4.43 -30.32
N CYS A 164 32.83 -4.21 -29.31
CA CYS A 164 34.25 -3.87 -29.51
C CYS A 164 35.03 -5.04 -30.14
N GLN A 165 34.72 -6.29 -29.77
CA GLN A 165 35.41 -7.45 -30.35
C GLN A 165 35.09 -7.66 -31.84
N TRP A 166 33.91 -7.24 -32.31
CA TRP A 166 33.58 -7.20 -33.74
C TRP A 166 34.23 -6.03 -34.48
N MET A 167 34.56 -4.95 -33.76
CA MET A 167 35.09 -3.72 -34.35
C MET A 167 36.62 -3.79 -34.60
N ASP A 168 37.31 -4.75 -33.99
CA ASP A 168 38.72 -5.08 -34.24
C ASP A 168 38.94 -5.96 -35.50
N GLN A 169 37.88 -6.33 -36.23
CA GLN A 169 38.03 -7.01 -37.53
C GLN A 169 38.29 -5.95 -38.62
N PRO A 170 39.48 -5.89 -39.23
CA PRO A 170 39.76 -4.93 -40.30
C PRO A 170 38.83 -5.20 -41.49
N PRO A 171 38.22 -4.17 -42.09
CA PRO A 171 37.36 -4.35 -43.24
C PRO A 171 38.18 -4.86 -44.44
N ALA A 172 37.61 -5.79 -45.20
CA ALA A 172 38.30 -6.55 -46.26
C ALA A 172 38.93 -5.70 -47.40
N TYR A 173 38.66 -4.40 -47.47
CA TYR A 173 39.23 -3.51 -48.48
C TYR A 173 40.64 -3.00 -48.12
N GLU A 174 41.03 -2.94 -46.84
CA GLU A 174 42.38 -2.52 -46.44
C GLU A 174 43.46 -3.55 -46.84
N LEU A 175 43.08 -4.82 -46.98
CA LEU A 175 43.98 -5.90 -47.43
C LEU A 175 44.29 -5.85 -48.95
N LEU A 176 43.56 -5.04 -49.73
CA LEU A 176 43.77 -4.93 -51.18
C LEU A 176 44.78 -3.84 -51.57
N ASP A 177 44.94 -2.80 -50.74
CA ASP A 177 45.85 -1.67 -51.01
C ASP A 177 47.33 -2.00 -50.79
N ASP A 178 47.65 -3.07 -50.04
CA ASP A 178 49.03 -3.53 -49.82
C ASP A 178 49.65 -4.28 -51.01
N THR A 179 48.95 -4.39 -52.14
CA THR A 179 49.48 -5.06 -53.33
C THR A 179 50.26 -4.07 -54.21
N PRO A 180 51.60 -4.14 -54.31
CA PRO A 180 52.36 -3.17 -55.08
C PRO A 180 52.07 -3.30 -56.58
N GLU A 181 51.52 -2.23 -57.15
CA GLU A 181 51.31 -2.03 -58.59
C GLU A 181 52.64 -2.06 -59.33
N LYS A 182 52.82 -3.04 -60.23
CA LYS A 182 53.99 -3.13 -61.11
C LYS A 182 53.59 -2.70 -62.52
N THR A 183 53.71 -1.40 -62.81
CA THR A 183 53.55 -0.85 -64.17
C THR A 183 54.79 -1.16 -65.02
N PRO A 184 54.64 -1.52 -66.31
CA PRO A 184 55.70 -1.29 -67.30
C PRO A 184 55.38 -0.11 -68.23
N SER A 185 56.42 0.69 -68.42
CA SER A 185 56.57 1.94 -69.17
C SER A 185 56.16 1.89 -70.65
N ALA A 186 55.70 3.04 -71.14
CA ALA A 186 55.34 3.38 -72.52
C ALA A 186 56.55 3.50 -73.48
N SER A 187 56.31 3.33 -74.79
CA SER A 187 57.10 3.98 -75.86
C SER A 187 56.36 4.02 -77.22
N ASN A 188 56.15 5.21 -77.76
CA ASN A 188 56.00 5.55 -79.18
C ASN A 188 56.46 7.04 -79.30
N PRO A 189 56.89 7.60 -80.46
CA PRO A 189 56.89 7.13 -81.87
C PRO A 189 58.27 7.37 -82.57
N PRO A 190 58.38 7.45 -83.92
CA PRO A 190 58.27 8.77 -84.55
C PRO A 190 57.59 8.80 -85.95
N HIS A 191 57.20 10.03 -86.32
CA HIS A 191 57.07 10.63 -87.67
C HIS A 191 57.82 9.90 -88.81
N ASN A 192 57.41 9.87 -90.08
CA ASN A 192 56.88 11.00 -90.87
C ASN A 192 56.37 10.57 -92.27
N PHE A 193 55.44 11.39 -92.78
CA PHE A 193 55.26 11.91 -94.14
C PHE A 193 54.66 11.11 -95.31
N GLN A 194 53.90 11.90 -96.07
CA GLN A 194 52.95 11.65 -97.16
C GLN A 194 53.55 11.10 -98.46
N LEU A 195 52.77 10.29 -99.17
CA LEU A 195 52.17 10.61 -100.49
C LEU A 195 51.02 9.64 -100.79
#